data_AF-A0A147HZK3-F1
#
_entry.id   AF-A0A147HZK3-F1
#
_cell.length_a   1.000
_cell.length_b   1.000
_cell.length_c   1.000
_cell.angle_alpha   90.00
_cell.angle_beta   90.00
_cell.angle_gamma   90.00
#
_symmetry.space_group_name_H-M   'P 1'
#
loop_
_entity.id
_entity.type
_entity.pdbx_description
1 polymer ?
#
loop_
_entity_poly.entity_id
_entity_poly.type
_entity_poly.pdbx_seq_one_letter_code
_entity_poly.pdbx_strand_id
1 'polypeptide(L)'
;MSHYTLTALAIATVDPVHLVAGAHLEHPVGLALFSCHVGEGRTDFSLHCSVLQHGDHPGELLGWLDRHLPPTGIVAGYALDEQILPALTRLPGSAGSPALAMLAGTRPRFVINLRGIDDDGELVSLAEACAEIGAPASCRDAHDRFTDWAWSRLAPVMHALQTDAISTMKLVLRQIAARTTLGHEVEARLRPGLELWLAASDLPAAQIHRSCTA
;
A
#
# COMPACT_ATOMS: atom_id res chain seq x y z
N MET A 1 -14.98 -24.06 -6.23
CA MET A 1 -15.38 -22.75 -5.67
C MET A 1 -14.23 -21.80 -5.85
N SER A 2 -14.48 -20.61 -6.39
CA SER A 2 -13.42 -19.66 -6.72
C SER A 2 -13.03 -18.87 -5.47
N HIS A 3 -11.77 -18.99 -5.05
CA HIS A 3 -11.17 -18.14 -4.03
C HIS A 3 -10.42 -17.01 -4.72
N TYR A 4 -10.61 -15.78 -4.25
CA TYR A 4 -9.96 -14.62 -4.82
C TYR A 4 -9.35 -13.77 -3.72
N THR A 5 -8.16 -13.25 -3.98
CA THR A 5 -7.47 -12.34 -3.07
C THR A 5 -7.14 -11.06 -3.80
N LEU A 6 -7.52 -9.92 -3.23
CA LEU A 6 -7.06 -8.60 -3.64
C LEU A 6 -6.16 -8.04 -2.55
N THR A 7 -4.97 -7.56 -2.90
CA THR A 7 -4.03 -6.99 -1.94
C THR A 7 -3.62 -5.60 -2.37
N ALA A 8 -3.80 -4.61 -1.51
CA ALA A 8 -3.23 -3.28 -1.66
C ALA A 8 -1.83 -3.26 -1.01
N LEU A 9 -0.84 -2.74 -1.73
CA LEU A 9 0.53 -2.55 -1.28
C LEU A 9 0.81 -1.06 -1.12
N ALA A 10 1.32 -0.67 0.05
CA ALA A 10 1.85 0.65 0.33
C ALA A 10 3.32 0.54 0.75
N ILE A 11 4.08 1.61 0.49
CA ILE A 11 5.50 1.73 0.85
C ILE A 11 5.70 3.00 1.67
N ALA A 12 6.59 2.93 2.66
CA ALA A 12 7.09 4.09 3.36
C ALA A 12 8.56 4.30 2.96
N THR A 13 8.86 5.50 2.50
CA THR A 13 10.22 5.94 2.16
C THR A 13 10.67 7.07 3.06
N VAL A 14 11.98 7.21 3.24
CA VAL A 14 12.63 8.31 3.94
C VAL A 14 13.63 8.99 3.02
N ASP A 15 13.80 10.30 3.16
CA ASP A 15 14.87 11.05 2.50
C ASP A 15 15.95 11.43 3.53
N PRO A 16 17.03 10.63 3.66
CA PRO A 16 18.16 10.97 4.52
C PRO A 16 19.06 12.06 3.90
N VAL A 17 18.85 12.39 2.61
CA VAL A 17 19.73 13.20 1.75
C VAL A 17 19.31 14.67 1.71
N HIS A 18 18.21 15.07 2.35
CA HIS A 18 17.95 16.49 2.64
C HIS A 18 19.07 17.20 3.44
N LEU A 19 20.13 16.48 3.86
CA LEU A 19 21.35 17.02 4.45
C LEU A 19 22.59 17.02 3.52
N VAL A 20 22.56 16.36 2.35
CA VAL A 20 23.72 16.24 1.44
C VAL A 20 23.27 16.42 -0.01
N ALA A 21 23.69 17.49 -0.68
CA ALA A 21 23.30 17.77 -2.05
C ALA A 21 23.76 16.66 -3.04
N GLY A 22 22.82 15.83 -3.50
CA GLY A 22 23.07 14.85 -4.56
C GLY A 22 21.99 13.76 -4.64
N ALA A 23 21.07 13.91 -5.60
CA ALA A 23 19.97 13.00 -5.96
C ALA A 23 19.03 12.57 -4.80
N HIS A 24 17.76 12.97 -4.89
CA HIS A 24 16.66 12.53 -4.01
C HIS A 24 16.45 11.01 -4.11
N LEU A 25 17.28 10.25 -3.41
CA LEU A 25 17.20 8.80 -3.34
C LEU A 25 16.43 8.45 -2.07
N GLU A 26 15.12 8.50 -2.19
CA GLU A 26 14.23 7.98 -1.17
C GLU A 26 14.54 6.51 -0.88
N HIS A 27 14.78 6.20 0.40
CA HIS A 27 15.11 4.87 0.89
C HIS A 27 13.86 4.20 1.48
N PRO A 28 13.48 3.01 1.01
CA PRO A 28 12.34 2.31 1.58
C PRO A 28 12.66 1.79 2.99
N VAL A 29 11.81 2.13 3.94
CA VAL A 29 11.92 1.72 5.34
C VAL A 29 10.73 0.93 5.82
N GLY A 30 9.62 0.89 5.07
CA GLY A 30 8.45 0.14 5.48
C GLY A 30 7.57 -0.32 4.32
N LEU A 31 6.83 -1.39 4.56
CA LEU A 31 5.83 -1.95 3.65
C LEU A 31 4.56 -2.32 4.41
N ALA A 32 3.41 -2.10 3.79
CA ALA A 32 2.14 -2.63 4.27
C ALA A 32 1.36 -3.31 3.17
N LEU A 33 0.71 -4.42 3.54
CA LEU A 33 -0.21 -5.18 2.72
C LEU A 33 -1.57 -5.16 3.39
N PHE A 34 -2.58 -4.66 2.69
CA PHE A 34 -3.96 -4.81 3.11
C PHE A 34 -4.68 -5.74 2.14
N SER A 35 -5.07 -6.92 2.61
CA SER A 35 -5.61 -8.00 1.80
C SER A 35 -7.10 -8.20 2.09
N CYS A 36 -7.84 -8.45 1.03
CA CYS A 36 -9.24 -8.88 1.02
C CYS A 36 -9.29 -10.28 0.42
N HIS A 37 -9.72 -11.25 1.21
CA HIS A 37 -9.92 -12.63 0.81
C HIS A 37 -11.41 -12.90 0.64
N VAL A 38 -11.81 -13.35 -0.55
CA VAL A 38 -13.19 -13.71 -0.86
C VAL A 38 -13.25 -15.21 -1.09
N GLY A 39 -14.04 -15.90 -0.27
CA GLY A 39 -14.21 -17.36 -0.34
C GLY A 39 -15.42 -17.81 0.46
N GLU A 40 -16.08 -18.88 0.01
CA GLU A 40 -17.19 -19.52 0.76
C GLU A 40 -18.34 -18.57 1.17
N GLY A 41 -18.60 -17.55 0.35
CA GLY A 41 -19.63 -16.53 0.63
C GLY A 41 -19.24 -15.54 1.73
N ARG A 42 -17.97 -15.53 2.15
CA ARG A 42 -17.40 -14.64 3.16
C ARG A 42 -16.34 -13.74 2.54
N THR A 43 -16.09 -12.63 3.23
CA THR A 43 -15.04 -11.67 2.90
C THR A 43 -14.27 -11.37 4.17
N ASP A 44 -12.98 -11.69 4.16
CA ASP A 44 -12.08 -11.49 5.28
C ASP A 44 -11.01 -10.46 4.90
N PHE A 45 -10.75 -9.52 5.80
CA PHE A 45 -9.74 -8.49 5.61
C PHE A 45 -8.60 -8.67 6.61
N SER A 46 -7.37 -8.43 6.16
CA SER A 46 -6.18 -8.50 7.01
C SER A 46 -5.17 -7.44 6.61
N LEU A 47 -4.59 -6.77 7.60
CA LEU A 47 -3.53 -5.80 7.39
C LEU A 47 -2.24 -6.31 8.02
N HIS A 48 -1.18 -6.36 7.21
CA HIS A 48 0.18 -6.64 7.66
C HIS A 48 1.05 -5.41 7.37
N CYS A 49 1.91 -5.03 8.32
CA CYS A 49 2.79 -3.88 8.18
C CYS A 49 4.15 -4.21 8.80
N SER A 50 5.23 -3.75 8.17
CA SER A 50 6.59 -3.83 8.69
C SER A 50 7.30 -2.51 8.44
N VAL A 51 8.05 -2.04 9.43
CA VAL A 51 8.93 -0.88 9.34
C VAL A 51 10.26 -1.27 9.96
N LEU A 52 11.34 -1.08 9.22
CA LEU A 52 12.70 -1.30 9.68
C LEU A 52 13.06 -0.33 10.80
N GLN A 53 13.78 -0.80 11.81
CA GLN A 53 14.48 0.04 12.76
C GLN A 53 15.73 0.65 12.14
N HIS A 54 16.27 1.66 12.81
CA HIS A 54 17.57 2.22 12.44
C HIS A 54 18.66 1.16 12.68
N GLY A 55 19.36 0.76 11.62
CA GLY A 55 20.41 -0.26 11.66
C GLY A 55 19.97 -1.65 11.17
N ASP A 56 18.67 -1.90 11.00
CA ASP A 56 18.19 -3.14 10.38
C ASP A 56 18.68 -3.26 8.94
N HIS A 57 18.82 -4.49 8.45
CA HIS A 57 19.29 -4.72 7.10
C HIS A 57 18.18 -4.40 6.07
N PRO A 58 18.38 -3.52 5.07
CA PRO A 58 17.32 -3.12 4.14
C PRO A 58 16.67 -4.27 3.36
N GLY A 59 17.41 -5.35 3.09
CA GLY A 59 16.90 -6.57 2.45
C GLY A 59 15.83 -7.31 3.26
N GLU A 60 15.66 -7.02 4.55
CA GLU A 60 14.61 -7.60 5.38
C GLU A 60 13.21 -7.23 4.91
N LEU A 61 13.03 -6.07 4.28
CA LEU A 61 11.76 -5.68 3.66
C LEU A 61 11.36 -6.61 2.52
N LEU A 62 12.32 -7.01 1.67
CA LEU A 62 12.07 -7.97 0.59
C LEU A 62 11.72 -9.34 1.16
N GLY A 63 12.49 -9.81 2.14
CA GLY A 63 12.19 -11.07 2.82
C GLY A 63 10.82 -11.05 3.52
N TRP A 64 10.42 -9.92 4.09
CA TRP A 64 9.08 -9.75 4.65
C TRP A 64 8.00 -9.78 3.57
N LEU A 65 8.20 -9.08 2.45
CA LEU A 65 7.27 -9.06 1.32
C LEU A 65 7.09 -10.47 0.72
N ASP A 66 8.19 -11.19 0.52
CA ASP A 66 8.17 -12.57 -0.01
C ASP A 66 7.38 -13.54 0.89
N ARG A 67 7.37 -13.30 2.21
CA ARG A 67 6.63 -14.12 3.18
C ARG A 67 5.14 -13.78 3.26
N HIS A 68 4.78 -12.50 3.11
CA HIS A 68 3.43 -12.02 3.40
C HIS A 68 2.60 -11.74 2.15
N LEU A 69 3.24 -11.53 0.99
CA LEU A 69 2.50 -11.34 -0.26
C LEU A 69 1.86 -12.69 -0.66
N PRO A 70 0.51 -12.76 -0.79
CA PRO A 70 -0.13 -14.01 -1.16
C PRO A 70 0.39 -14.51 -2.51
N PRO A 71 0.58 -15.82 -2.72
CA PRO A 71 1.17 -16.35 -3.95
C PRO A 71 0.28 -16.18 -5.18
N THR A 72 -1.03 -15.97 -4.99
CA THR A 72 -2.03 -15.82 -6.05
C THR A 72 -2.96 -14.63 -5.80
N GLY A 73 -3.77 -14.25 -6.78
CA GLY A 73 -4.72 -13.13 -6.69
C GLY A 73 -4.19 -11.85 -7.34
N ILE A 74 -4.75 -10.71 -6.99
CA ILE A 74 -4.41 -9.40 -7.56
C ILE A 74 -3.63 -8.58 -6.53
N VAL A 75 -2.58 -7.91 -6.99
CA VAL A 75 -1.90 -6.86 -6.20
C VAL A 75 -2.16 -5.53 -6.84
N ALA A 76 -2.45 -4.53 -6.04
CA ALA A 76 -2.58 -3.17 -6.46
C ALA A 76 -1.73 -2.26 -5.58
N GLY A 77 -1.27 -1.15 -6.12
CA GLY A 77 -0.56 -0.14 -5.38
C GLY A 77 -0.62 1.18 -6.12
N TYR A 78 -0.44 2.28 -5.41
CA TYR A 78 -0.41 3.60 -6.00
C TYR A 78 0.99 3.90 -6.52
N ALA A 79 1.09 4.32 -7.78
CA ALA A 79 2.34 4.58 -8.50
C ALA A 79 3.36 3.43 -8.37
N LEU A 80 2.89 2.19 -8.59
CA LEU A 80 3.70 0.97 -8.41
C LEU A 80 4.96 1.01 -9.27
N ASP A 81 4.83 1.35 -10.54
CA ASP A 81 5.95 1.31 -11.49
C ASP A 81 6.89 2.51 -11.33
N GLU A 82 6.36 3.63 -10.85
CA GLU A 82 7.06 4.90 -10.72
C GLU A 82 7.76 5.08 -9.37
N GLN A 83 7.18 4.54 -8.29
CA GLN A 83 7.66 4.76 -6.91
C GLN A 83 8.05 3.45 -6.22
N ILE A 84 7.13 2.49 -6.13
CA ILE A 84 7.30 1.30 -5.29
C ILE A 84 8.35 0.35 -5.88
N LEU A 85 8.20 -0.04 -7.15
CA LEU A 85 9.13 -0.95 -7.83
C LEU A 85 10.56 -0.39 -7.91
N PRO A 86 10.78 0.88 -8.32
CA PRO A 86 12.12 1.47 -8.29
C PRO A 86 12.74 1.50 -6.89
N ALA A 87 11.95 1.77 -5.85
CA ALA A 87 12.47 1.73 -4.47
C ALA A 87 12.89 0.31 -4.05
N LEU A 88 12.05 -0.70 -4.34
CA LEU A 88 12.31 -2.10 -3.95
C LEU A 88 13.44 -2.75 -4.76
N THR A 89 13.58 -2.43 -6.04
CA THR A 89 14.64 -2.99 -6.91
C THR A 89 16.05 -2.58 -6.49
N ARG A 90 16.18 -1.44 -5.79
CA ARG A 90 17.45 -0.96 -5.21
C ARG A 90 17.86 -1.68 -3.93
N LEU A 91 16.98 -2.47 -3.32
CA LEU A 91 17.28 -3.17 -2.07
C LEU A 91 18.25 -4.36 -2.30
N PRO A 92 19.14 -4.65 -1.33
CA PRO A 92 19.96 -5.85 -1.39
C PRO A 92 19.09 -7.11 -1.46
N GLY A 93 19.41 -8.01 -2.40
CA GLY A 93 18.66 -9.25 -2.61
C GLY A 93 17.49 -9.16 -3.59
N SER A 94 17.27 -8.00 -4.24
CA SER A 94 16.18 -7.77 -5.20
C SER A 94 16.11 -8.82 -6.32
N ALA A 95 17.26 -9.24 -6.87
CA ALA A 95 17.33 -10.25 -7.92
C ALA A 95 16.76 -11.62 -7.53
N GLY A 96 16.74 -11.95 -6.22
CA GLY A 96 16.25 -13.21 -5.69
C GLY A 96 14.80 -13.17 -5.20
N SER A 97 14.16 -11.99 -5.15
CA SER A 97 12.83 -11.84 -4.55
C SER A 97 11.72 -12.33 -5.50
N PRO A 98 11.00 -13.41 -5.18
CA PRO A 98 9.84 -13.84 -5.95
C PRO A 98 8.72 -12.80 -5.98
N ALA A 99 8.49 -12.06 -4.88
CA ALA A 99 7.47 -11.03 -4.84
C ALA A 99 7.81 -9.88 -5.81
N LEU A 100 9.07 -9.45 -5.83
CA LEU A 100 9.49 -8.40 -6.76
C LEU A 100 9.38 -8.84 -8.22
N ALA A 101 9.77 -10.09 -8.53
CA ALA A 101 9.58 -10.67 -9.86
C ALA A 101 8.10 -10.66 -10.29
N MET A 102 7.18 -10.96 -9.35
CA MET A 102 5.74 -10.91 -9.58
C MET A 102 5.24 -9.48 -9.83
N LEU A 103 5.67 -8.52 -9.00
CA LEU A 103 5.28 -7.11 -9.15
C LEU A 103 5.80 -6.53 -10.47
N ALA A 104 7.01 -6.91 -10.90
CA ALA A 104 7.60 -6.50 -12.17
C ALA A 104 7.01 -7.21 -13.41
N GLY A 105 5.96 -8.03 -13.24
CA GLY A 105 5.27 -8.72 -14.35
C GLY A 105 6.05 -9.89 -14.97
N THR A 106 7.17 -10.31 -14.36
CA THR A 106 7.98 -11.45 -14.85
C THR A 106 7.42 -12.81 -14.42
N ARG A 107 6.39 -12.83 -13.56
CA ARG A 107 5.61 -14.02 -13.19
C ARG A 107 4.12 -13.76 -13.40
N PRO A 108 3.32 -14.79 -13.74
CA PRO A 108 1.90 -14.62 -14.04
C PRO A 108 1.11 -14.23 -12.80
N ARG A 109 0.70 -12.95 -12.75
CA ARG A 109 -0.24 -12.38 -11.78
C ARG A 109 -0.85 -11.10 -12.36
N PHE A 110 -2.05 -10.74 -11.91
CA PHE A 110 -2.61 -9.42 -12.21
C PHE A 110 -2.07 -8.39 -11.23
N VAL A 111 -1.39 -7.38 -11.76
CA VAL A 111 -0.90 -6.21 -11.01
C VAL A 111 -1.67 -4.99 -11.51
N ILE A 112 -2.20 -4.20 -10.59
CA ILE A 112 -2.92 -2.95 -10.87
C ILE A 112 -2.06 -1.80 -10.38
N ASN A 113 -1.40 -1.10 -11.30
CA ASN A 113 -0.78 0.19 -11.01
C ASN A 113 -1.87 1.29 -10.99
N LEU A 114 -2.22 1.78 -9.80
CA LEU A 114 -3.11 2.91 -9.63
C LEU A 114 -2.32 4.21 -9.76
N ARG A 115 -2.77 5.13 -10.61
CA ARG A 115 -2.20 6.47 -10.71
C ARG A 115 -3.23 7.46 -11.24
N GLY A 116 -3.18 8.69 -10.75
CA GLY A 116 -3.84 9.85 -11.34
C GLY A 116 -2.80 10.72 -12.03
N ILE A 117 -3.20 11.36 -13.13
CA ILE A 117 -2.41 12.41 -13.79
C ILE A 117 -3.26 13.67 -13.77
N ASP A 118 -2.68 14.81 -13.41
CA ASP A 118 -3.37 16.10 -13.42
C ASP A 118 -3.41 16.73 -14.82
N ASP A 119 -3.99 17.93 -14.92
CA ASP A 119 -4.12 18.66 -16.19
C ASP A 119 -2.76 19.10 -16.76
N ASP A 120 -1.74 19.23 -15.92
CA ASP A 120 -0.37 19.59 -16.31
C ASP A 120 0.45 18.34 -16.73
N GLY A 121 -0.11 17.14 -16.60
CA GLY A 121 0.53 15.88 -16.94
C GLY A 121 1.38 15.29 -15.82
N GLU A 122 1.31 15.87 -14.62
CA GLU A 122 2.07 15.43 -13.45
C GLU A 122 1.33 14.34 -12.67
N LEU A 123 2.11 13.50 -11.98
CA LEU A 123 1.55 12.42 -11.17
C LEU A 123 0.88 12.99 -9.93
N VAL A 124 -0.44 12.80 -9.83
CA VAL A 124 -1.22 13.15 -8.64
C VAL A 124 -0.73 12.30 -7.47
N SER A 125 -0.60 12.88 -6.27
CA SER A 125 -0.21 12.12 -5.09
C SER A 125 -1.32 11.16 -4.62
N LEU A 126 -0.96 10.15 -3.81
CA LEU A 126 -1.95 9.27 -3.19
C LEU A 126 -2.97 10.07 -2.38
N ALA A 127 -2.51 11.08 -1.64
CA ALA A 127 -3.36 11.89 -0.77
C ALA A 127 -4.43 12.66 -1.57
N GLU A 128 -4.03 13.28 -2.67
CA GLU A 128 -4.96 13.97 -3.58
C GLU A 128 -5.92 12.99 -4.25
N ALA A 129 -5.43 11.85 -4.75
CA ALA A 129 -6.30 10.83 -5.34
C ALA A 129 -7.33 10.28 -4.34
N CYS A 130 -6.93 10.11 -3.07
CA CYS A 130 -7.82 9.67 -2.01
C CYS A 130 -8.84 10.75 -1.61
N ALA A 131 -8.48 12.03 -1.67
CA ALA A 131 -9.38 13.13 -1.37
C ALA A 131 -10.61 13.13 -2.30
N GLU A 132 -10.42 12.81 -3.60
CA GLU A 132 -11.50 12.69 -4.59
C GLU A 132 -12.57 11.65 -4.24
N ILE A 133 -12.22 10.66 -3.43
CA ILE A 133 -13.15 9.60 -2.99
C ILE A 133 -13.52 9.71 -1.51
N GLY A 134 -13.15 10.82 -0.86
CA GLY A 134 -13.37 11.04 0.57
C GLY A 134 -12.61 10.05 1.48
N ALA A 135 -11.56 9.39 0.96
CA ALA A 135 -10.73 8.50 1.76
C ALA A 135 -9.61 9.30 2.42
N PRO A 136 -9.38 9.15 3.74
CA PRO A 136 -8.19 9.71 4.36
C PRO A 136 -6.95 8.99 3.82
N ALA A 137 -5.84 9.68 3.71
CA ALA A 137 -4.53 9.15 3.35
C ALA A 137 -3.48 9.90 4.18
N SER A 138 -2.31 9.31 4.33
CA SER A 138 -1.21 9.98 5.01
C SER A 138 -0.66 11.10 4.12
N CYS A 139 -0.52 12.29 4.71
CA CYS A 139 0.09 13.45 4.05
C CYS A 139 1.54 13.68 4.53
N ARG A 140 2.13 12.68 5.21
CA ARG A 140 3.49 12.81 5.74
C ARG A 140 4.48 12.82 4.59
N ASP A 141 5.37 13.79 4.59
CA ASP A 141 6.48 13.79 3.64
C ASP A 141 7.60 12.82 4.10
N ALA A 142 8.58 12.62 3.23
CA ALA A 142 9.70 11.72 3.49
C ALA A 142 10.65 12.24 4.58
N HIS A 143 10.65 13.56 4.85
CA HIS A 143 11.51 14.19 5.85
C HIS A 143 10.99 13.95 7.27
N ASP A 144 9.70 14.15 7.48
CA ASP A 144 9.02 13.84 8.73
C ASP A 144 9.13 12.35 9.08
N ARG A 145 9.04 11.48 8.06
CA ARG A 145 9.29 10.04 8.23
C ARG A 145 10.75 9.76 8.58
N PHE A 146 11.71 10.44 7.94
CA PHE A 146 13.11 10.30 8.26
C PHE A 146 13.41 10.66 9.72
N THR A 147 12.91 11.80 10.20
CA THR A 147 13.13 12.26 11.59
C THR A 147 12.60 11.25 12.60
N ASP A 148 11.38 10.76 12.40
CA ASP A 148 10.80 9.74 13.28
C ASP A 148 11.57 8.41 13.21
N TRP A 149 11.91 7.95 12.00
CA TRP A 149 12.67 6.71 11.80
C TRP A 149 14.08 6.78 12.40
N ALA A 150 14.81 7.88 12.17
CA ALA A 150 16.16 8.10 12.68
C ALA A 150 16.20 8.13 14.22
N TRP A 151 15.11 8.55 14.86
CA TRP A 151 14.97 8.55 16.32
C TRP A 151 14.23 7.30 16.84
N SER A 152 14.11 6.26 16.02
CA SER A 152 13.45 4.99 16.36
C SER A 152 11.99 5.14 16.81
N ARG A 153 11.32 6.22 16.41
CA ARG A 153 9.89 6.46 16.59
C ARG A 153 9.14 5.79 15.44
N LEU A 154 9.01 4.47 15.49
CA LEU A 154 8.41 3.71 14.39
C LEU A 154 6.89 3.81 14.32
N ALA A 155 6.21 4.02 15.45
CA ALA A 155 4.75 4.00 15.51
C ALA A 155 4.08 5.03 14.56
N PRO A 156 4.53 6.30 14.46
CA PRO A 156 4.02 7.24 13.46
C PRO A 156 4.21 6.79 12.01
N VAL A 157 5.36 6.18 11.69
CA VAL A 157 5.65 5.69 10.33
C VAL A 157 4.75 4.50 10.00
N MET A 158 4.63 3.54 10.92
CA MET A 158 3.71 2.40 10.80
C MET A 158 2.28 2.88 10.62
N HIS A 159 1.82 3.83 11.44
CA HIS A 159 0.45 4.33 11.37
C HIS A 159 0.13 5.01 10.03
N ALA A 160 1.05 5.84 9.51
CA ALA A 160 0.90 6.45 8.19
C ALA A 160 0.82 5.39 7.08
N LEU A 161 1.71 4.42 7.13
CA LEU A 161 1.78 3.33 6.15
C LEU A 161 0.54 2.42 6.18
N GLN A 162 0.01 2.14 7.38
CA GLN A 162 -1.26 1.42 7.54
C GLN A 162 -2.44 2.20 6.98
N THR A 163 -2.47 3.52 7.21
CA THR A 163 -3.47 4.43 6.62
C THR A 163 -3.42 4.31 5.10
N ASP A 164 -2.25 4.51 4.49
CA ASP A 164 -2.07 4.49 3.03
C ASP A 164 -2.44 3.14 2.40
N ALA A 165 -2.19 2.02 3.08
CA ALA A 165 -2.62 0.71 2.60
C ALA A 165 -4.15 0.57 2.56
N ILE A 166 -4.85 1.09 3.57
CA ILE A 166 -6.33 1.11 3.61
C ILE A 166 -6.87 2.09 2.55
N SER A 167 -6.27 3.28 2.41
CA SER A 167 -6.63 4.26 1.39
C SER A 167 -6.49 3.70 -0.02
N THR A 168 -5.37 3.03 -0.28
CA THR A 168 -5.09 2.37 -1.55
C THR A 168 -6.15 1.30 -1.84
N MET A 169 -6.51 0.46 -0.87
CA MET A 169 -7.60 -0.51 -1.07
C MET A 169 -8.94 0.16 -1.39
N LYS A 170 -9.31 1.24 -0.68
CA LYS A 170 -10.53 2.01 -0.99
C LYS A 170 -10.50 2.57 -2.42
N LEU A 171 -9.35 3.10 -2.87
CA LEU A 171 -9.16 3.53 -4.25
C LEU A 171 -9.32 2.38 -5.25
N VAL A 172 -8.71 1.22 -5.00
CA VAL A 172 -8.85 0.05 -5.88
C VAL A 172 -10.32 -0.34 -6.03
N LEU A 173 -11.03 -0.47 -4.91
CA LEU A 173 -12.44 -0.85 -4.90
C LEU A 173 -13.29 0.17 -5.67
N ARG A 174 -13.04 1.46 -5.48
CA ARG A 174 -13.72 2.54 -6.21
C ARG A 174 -13.44 2.48 -7.72
N GLN A 175 -12.20 2.22 -8.11
CA GLN A 175 -11.81 2.09 -9.52
C GLN A 175 -12.41 0.84 -10.17
N ILE A 176 -12.49 -0.29 -9.46
CA ILE A 176 -13.20 -1.49 -9.92
C ILE A 176 -14.69 -1.15 -10.14
N ALA A 177 -15.32 -0.47 -9.18
CA ALA A 177 -16.73 -0.07 -9.26
C ALA A 177 -17.02 0.85 -10.45
N ALA A 178 -16.12 1.80 -10.73
CA ALA A 178 -16.31 2.79 -11.78
C ALA A 178 -16.20 2.21 -13.20
N ARG A 179 -15.53 1.07 -13.38
CA ARG A 179 -15.23 0.53 -14.73
C ARG A 179 -16.37 -0.27 -15.36
N THR A 180 -17.18 -0.97 -14.57
CA THR A 180 -18.22 -1.87 -15.09
C THR A 180 -19.37 -2.06 -14.10
N THR A 181 -20.55 -2.44 -14.59
CA THR A 181 -21.70 -2.82 -13.73
C THR A 181 -21.36 -3.96 -12.77
N LEU A 182 -20.67 -4.99 -13.26
CA LEU A 182 -20.19 -6.09 -12.42
C LEU A 182 -19.22 -5.60 -11.34
N GLY A 183 -18.31 -4.69 -11.69
CA GLY A 183 -17.39 -4.07 -10.74
C GLY A 183 -18.13 -3.32 -9.64
N HIS A 184 -19.21 -2.61 -9.98
CA HIS A 184 -20.06 -1.95 -8.99
C HIS A 184 -20.72 -2.95 -8.04
N GLU A 185 -21.24 -4.07 -8.55
CA GLU A 185 -21.79 -5.15 -7.71
C GLU A 185 -20.74 -5.82 -6.83
N VAL A 186 -19.53 -6.01 -7.34
CA VAL A 186 -18.39 -6.55 -6.56
C VAL A 186 -18.07 -5.61 -5.42
N GLU A 187 -17.91 -4.32 -5.69
CA GLU A 187 -17.61 -3.34 -4.65
C GLU A 187 -18.72 -3.26 -3.58
N ALA A 188 -19.98 -3.25 -4.00
CA ALA A 188 -21.13 -3.25 -3.09
C ALA A 188 -21.17 -4.50 -2.19
N ARG A 189 -20.63 -5.64 -2.66
CA ARG A 189 -20.50 -6.87 -1.85
C ARG A 189 -19.34 -6.83 -0.86
N LEU A 190 -18.23 -6.21 -1.23
CA LEU A 190 -17.02 -6.15 -0.39
C LEU A 190 -17.11 -5.07 0.68
N ARG A 191 -17.83 -3.97 0.39
CA ARG A 191 -17.93 -2.81 1.28
C ARG A 191 -18.43 -3.14 2.69
N PRO A 192 -19.52 -3.91 2.90
CA PRO A 192 -19.96 -4.25 4.27
C PRO A 192 -18.91 -5.04 5.06
N GLY A 193 -18.16 -5.92 4.40
CA GLY A 193 -17.07 -6.66 5.03
C GLY A 193 -15.91 -5.74 5.45
N LEU A 194 -15.57 -4.76 4.61
CA LEU A 194 -14.57 -3.75 4.93
C LEU A 194 -15.00 -2.87 6.11
N GLU A 195 -16.24 -2.39 6.11
CA GLU A 195 -16.80 -1.56 7.19
C GLU A 195 -16.83 -2.33 8.52
N LEU A 196 -17.22 -3.60 8.49
CA LEU A 196 -17.20 -4.47 9.66
C LEU A 196 -15.77 -4.65 10.19
N TRP A 197 -14.80 -4.89 9.30
CA TRP A 197 -13.40 -5.01 9.69
C TRP A 197 -12.86 -3.71 10.30
N LEU A 198 -13.16 -2.55 9.69
CA LEU A 198 -12.75 -1.25 10.21
C LEU A 198 -13.35 -0.98 11.59
N ALA A 199 -14.61 -1.37 11.82
CA ALA A 199 -15.27 -1.20 13.11
C ALA A 199 -14.73 -2.14 14.21
N ALA A 200 -14.33 -3.36 13.84
CA ALA A 200 -13.81 -4.36 14.75
C ALA A 200 -12.29 -4.22 15.03
N SER A 201 -11.56 -3.52 14.16
CA SER A 201 -10.11 -3.33 14.28
C SER A 201 -9.74 -2.33 15.36
N ASP A 202 -8.74 -2.68 16.16
CA ASP A 202 -8.13 -1.82 17.18
C ASP A 202 -7.03 -0.91 16.62
N LEU A 203 -6.72 -1.03 15.32
CA LEU A 203 -5.72 -0.21 14.65
C LEU A 203 -6.17 1.26 14.58
N PRO A 204 -5.32 2.22 15.00
CA PRO A 204 -5.65 3.65 14.88
C PRO A 204 -6.00 4.08 13.45
N ALA A 205 -5.31 3.52 12.44
CA ALA A 205 -5.61 3.76 11.03
C ALA A 205 -7.04 3.35 10.67
N ALA A 206 -7.53 2.21 11.18
CA ALA A 206 -8.89 1.75 10.92
C ALA A 206 -9.94 2.73 11.48
N GLN A 207 -9.68 3.33 12.65
CA GLN A 207 -10.58 4.31 13.25
C GLN A 207 -10.66 5.60 12.43
N ILE A 208 -9.55 6.09 11.88
CA ILE A 208 -9.54 7.25 10.96
C ILE A 208 -10.42 6.95 9.73
N HIS A 209 -10.24 5.78 9.14
CA HIS A 209 -11.01 5.37 7.95
C HIS A 209 -12.49 5.10 8.24
N ARG A 210 -12.86 4.83 9.50
CA ARG A 210 -14.24 4.68 9.96
C ARG A 210 -14.93 6.04 10.15
N SER A 211 -14.22 7.05 10.68
CA SER A 211 -14.79 8.38 10.88
C SER A 211 -15.09 9.14 9.59
N CYS A 212 -14.54 8.71 8.47
CA CYS A 212 -14.65 9.36 7.16
C CYS A 212 -15.69 8.70 6.22
N THR A 213 -16.71 8.00 6.74
CA THR A 213 -17.79 7.48 5.88
C THR A 213 -18.57 8.64 5.28
N ALA A 214 -18.36 8.89 3.98
CA ALA A 214 -19.16 9.75 3.12
C ALA A 214 -20.51 9.11 2.78
#